data_AF-A0A7C5NFF1-F1
#
_entry.id   AF-A0A7C5NFF1-F1
#
_cell.length_a   1.000
_cell.length_b   1.000
_cell.length_c   1.000
_cell.angle_alpha   90.00
_cell.angle_beta   90.00
_cell.angle_gamma   90.00
#
_symmetry.space_group_name_H-M   'P 1'
#
loop_
_entity.id
_entity.type
_entity.pdbx_description
1 polymer ?
#
loop_
_entity_poly.entity_id
_entity_poly.type
_entity_poly.pdbx_seq_one_letter_code
_entity_poly.pdbx_strand_id
1 'polypeptide(L)'
;MKVAGFTIVRNAIKYDYPIIEAINSILPICDIIVIAVGKSEDDTLNLIKNIDSPKIKIIETTWDDRLRKGGQVLAVETNKAFDAIPDDVDWCFYIQADEVLHEKYIPSLKATMKAQLNNPNVEGLLFDYQHFYGSYDFVGDSRKWYRKEIRVIR
;
A
#
# COMPACT_ATOMS: atom_id res chain seq x y z
N MET A 1 -8.89 -17.86 0.68
CA MET A 1 -8.27 -16.64 0.15
C MET A 1 -8.72 -15.47 0.98
N LYS A 2 -7.97 -15.21 2.05
CA LYS A 2 -8.03 -14.02 2.88
C LYS A 2 -6.89 -13.09 2.45
N VAL A 3 -7.18 -11.80 2.26
CA VAL A 3 -6.20 -10.82 1.78
C VAL A 3 -6.04 -9.69 2.80
N ALA A 4 -4.81 -9.39 3.17
CA ALA A 4 -4.48 -8.19 3.92
C ALA A 4 -3.94 -7.11 2.99
N GLY A 5 -4.49 -5.90 3.06
CA GLY A 5 -3.83 -4.71 2.55
C GLY A 5 -2.94 -4.11 3.62
N PHE A 6 -1.88 -3.42 3.25
CA PHE A 6 -1.12 -2.63 4.20
C PHE A 6 -0.42 -1.44 3.55
N THR A 7 -0.24 -0.39 4.35
CA THR A 7 0.41 0.84 3.92
C THR A 7 1.01 1.60 5.10
N ILE A 8 1.85 2.58 4.79
CA ILE A 8 2.44 3.51 5.74
C ILE A 8 2.12 4.93 5.30
N VAL A 9 1.92 5.83 6.24
CA VAL A 9 1.70 7.24 5.91
C VAL A 9 2.18 8.16 7.03
N ARG A 10 2.76 9.30 6.66
CA ARG A 10 3.09 10.42 7.55
C ARG A 10 2.95 11.71 6.76
N ASN A 11 2.32 12.73 7.36
CA ASN A 11 2.15 14.05 6.75
C ASN A 11 1.43 14.01 5.38
N ALA A 12 0.35 13.22 5.27
CA ALA A 12 -0.41 13.03 4.05
C ALA A 12 -0.96 14.34 3.48
N ILE A 13 -1.47 15.21 4.35
CA ILE A 13 -2.10 16.47 3.95
C ILE A 13 -1.03 17.46 3.51
N LYS A 14 0.04 17.58 4.29
CA LYS A 14 1.14 18.50 4.02
C LYS A 14 1.88 18.19 2.72
N TYR A 15 1.98 16.91 2.36
CA TYR A 15 2.65 16.46 1.14
C TYR A 15 1.68 16.10 0.01
N ASP A 16 0.38 16.33 0.20
CA ASP A 16 -0.68 16.07 -0.78
C ASP A 16 -0.64 14.63 -1.32
N TYR A 17 -0.42 13.66 -0.42
CA TYR A 17 -0.44 12.25 -0.78
C TYR A 17 -1.89 11.79 -0.98
N PRO A 18 -2.22 11.12 -2.11
CA PRO A 18 -3.55 10.57 -2.39
C PRO A 18 -3.83 9.29 -1.58
N ILE A 19 -3.62 9.34 -0.26
CA ILE A 19 -3.70 8.17 0.62
C ILE A 19 -5.13 7.62 0.72
N ILE A 20 -6.14 8.48 0.62
CA ILE A 20 -7.55 8.05 0.63
C ILE A 20 -7.85 7.20 -0.60
N GLU A 21 -7.41 7.65 -1.77
CA GLU A 21 -7.52 6.96 -3.05
C GLU A 21 -6.71 5.66 -3.03
N ALA A 22 -5.48 5.69 -2.51
CA ALA A 22 -4.63 4.52 -2.35
C ALA A 22 -5.33 3.41 -1.56
N ILE A 23 -5.85 3.73 -0.37
CA ILE A 23 -6.57 2.78 0.50
C ILE A 23 -7.85 2.29 -0.16
N ASN A 24 -8.67 3.20 -0.68
CA ASN A 24 -9.94 2.86 -1.30
C ASN A 24 -9.77 1.99 -2.56
N SER A 25 -8.67 2.15 -3.28
CA SER A 25 -8.40 1.37 -4.50
C SER A 25 -8.17 -0.12 -4.23
N ILE A 26 -7.61 -0.47 -3.07
CA ILE A 26 -7.36 -1.87 -2.68
C ILE A 26 -8.43 -2.45 -1.73
N LEU A 27 -9.27 -1.59 -1.13
CA LEU A 27 -10.34 -1.97 -0.19
C LEU A 27 -11.32 -3.05 -0.73
N PRO A 28 -11.69 -3.08 -2.03
CA PRO A 28 -12.53 -4.12 -2.58
C PRO A 28 -11.87 -5.51 -2.63
N ILE A 29 -10.54 -5.57 -2.54
CA ILE A 29 -9.77 -6.82 -2.61
C ILE A 29 -9.47 -7.37 -1.21
N CYS A 30 -9.28 -6.48 -0.23
CA CYS A 30 -8.80 -6.83 1.09
C CYS A 30 -9.95 -7.24 2.04
N ASP A 31 -9.65 -8.15 2.96
CA ASP A 31 -10.48 -8.49 4.12
C ASP A 31 -10.11 -7.64 5.33
N ILE A 32 -8.84 -7.26 5.45
CA ILE A 32 -8.29 -6.34 6.45
C ILE A 32 -7.31 -5.39 5.77
N ILE A 33 -7.19 -4.14 6.23
CA ILE A 33 -6.13 -3.21 5.85
C ILE A 33 -5.44 -2.69 7.10
N VAL A 34 -4.13 -2.92 7.19
CA VAL A 34 -3.30 -2.37 8.27
C VAL A 34 -2.62 -1.08 7.81
N ILE A 35 -2.86 0.01 8.52
CA ILE A 35 -2.29 1.32 8.17
C ILE A 35 -1.39 1.79 9.32
N ALA A 36 -0.08 1.87 9.07
CA ALA A 36 0.84 2.49 10.00
C ALA A 36 0.87 4.00 9.80
N VAL A 37 0.24 4.73 10.72
CA VAL A 37 0.17 6.18 10.71
C VAL A 37 1.30 6.72 11.59
N GLY A 38 2.34 7.24 10.94
CA GLY A 38 3.43 7.92 11.61
C GLY A 38 2.97 9.21 12.26
N LYS A 39 3.55 9.52 13.43
CA LYS A 39 3.38 10.82 14.10
C LYS A 39 3.60 11.95 13.09
N SER A 40 2.52 12.67 12.81
CA SER A 40 2.45 13.70 11.77
C SER A 40 2.36 15.10 12.38
N GLU A 41 2.74 16.11 11.61
CA GLU A 41 2.61 17.54 11.92
C GLU A 41 1.26 18.12 11.46
N ASP A 42 0.47 17.32 10.73
CA ASP A 42 -0.84 17.65 10.21
C ASP A 42 -1.90 16.65 10.72
N ASP A 43 -3.12 16.77 10.21
CA ASP A 43 -4.27 15.98 10.64
C ASP A 43 -4.38 14.58 9.98
N THR A 44 -3.24 14.02 9.52
CA THR A 44 -3.20 12.71 8.83
C THR A 44 -3.91 11.60 9.61
N LEU A 45 -3.77 11.55 10.94
CA LEU A 45 -4.41 10.50 11.74
C LEU A 45 -5.94 10.57 11.67
N ASN A 46 -6.52 11.77 11.78
CA ASN A 46 -7.96 11.93 11.70
C ASN A 46 -8.46 11.74 10.26
N LEU A 47 -7.68 12.15 9.26
CA LEU A 47 -7.95 11.84 7.85
C LEU A 47 -8.16 10.33 7.64
N ILE A 48 -7.27 9.49 8.18
CA ILE A 48 -7.41 8.03 8.07
C ILE A 48 -8.55 7.48 8.91
N LYS A 49 -8.77 8.00 10.13
CA LYS A 49 -9.90 7.60 10.99
C LYS A 49 -11.26 7.87 10.37
N ASN A 50 -11.36 8.85 9.46
CA ASN A 50 -12.59 9.20 8.76
C ASN A 50 -12.91 8.27 7.57
N ILE A 51 -12.05 7.31 7.24
CA ILE A 51 -12.37 6.29 6.24
C ILE A 51 -13.30 5.26 6.91
N ASP A 52 -14.60 5.34 6.57
CA ASP A 52 -15.64 4.49 7.15
C ASP A 52 -15.56 3.05 6.59
N SER A 53 -14.67 2.24 7.15
CA SER A 53 -14.57 0.82 6.84
C SER A 53 -14.20 -0.02 8.05
N PRO A 54 -14.99 -1.08 8.37
CA PRO A 54 -14.66 -2.00 9.46
C PRO A 54 -13.42 -2.86 9.16
N LYS A 55 -12.91 -2.83 7.92
CA LYS A 55 -11.72 -3.57 7.51
C LYS A 55 -10.42 -2.88 7.92
N ILE A 56 -10.48 -1.60 8.28
CA ILE A 56 -9.28 -0.80 8.54
C ILE A 56 -8.83 -0.97 9.99
N LYS A 57 -7.54 -1.30 10.17
CA LYS A 57 -6.83 -1.35 11.44
C LYS A 57 -5.71 -0.33 11.40
N ILE A 58 -5.81 0.69 12.25
CA ILE A 58 -4.79 1.74 12.36
C ILE A 58 -3.79 1.34 13.46
N ILE A 59 -2.50 1.46 13.16
CA ILE A 59 -1.43 1.45 14.17
C ILE A 59 -0.72 2.80 14.13
N GLU A 60 -0.58 3.44 15.29
CA GLU A 60 0.14 4.71 15.39
C GLU A 60 1.63 4.43 15.61
N THR A 61 2.51 5.04 14.81
CA THR A 61 3.97 4.80 14.89
C THR A 61 4.75 6.10 15.06
N THR A 62 5.99 5.98 15.51
CA THR A 62 6.97 7.08 15.47
C THR A 62 8.14 6.65 14.60
N TRP A 63 8.41 7.46 13.56
CA TRP A 63 9.48 7.20 12.60
C TRP A 63 10.83 7.58 13.20
N ASP A 64 11.83 6.73 13.01
CA ASP A 64 13.22 7.06 13.40
C ASP A 64 13.87 7.95 12.33
N ASP A 65 13.93 9.25 12.60
CA ASP A 65 14.49 10.22 11.67
C ASP A 65 15.99 10.07 11.41
N ARG A 66 16.70 9.25 12.21
CA ARG A 66 18.10 8.90 11.94
C ARG A 66 18.24 7.99 10.71
N LEU A 67 17.17 7.27 10.33
CA LEU A 67 17.13 6.31 9.22
C LEU A 67 16.67 6.92 7.89
N ARG A 68 16.72 8.25 7.72
CA ARG A 68 16.24 8.93 6.49
C ARG A 68 17.08 8.64 5.23
N LYS A 69 18.23 7.98 5.35
CA LYS A 69 19.10 7.67 4.20
C LYS A 69 18.64 6.41 3.47
N GLY A 70 18.56 6.49 2.14
CA GLY A 70 18.33 5.32 1.28
C GLY A 70 16.99 4.61 1.50
N GLY A 71 15.97 5.28 2.04
CA GLY A 71 14.65 4.68 2.28
C GLY A 71 14.57 3.73 3.48
N GLN A 72 15.60 3.66 4.32
CA GLN A 72 15.62 2.75 5.49
C GLN A 72 14.44 3.00 6.44
N VAL A 73 14.10 4.26 6.70
CA VAL A 73 12.93 4.61 7.50
C VAL A 73 11.64 4.03 6.88
N LEU A 74 11.48 4.09 5.56
CA LEU A 74 10.30 3.54 4.89
C LEU A 74 10.24 2.02 5.05
N ALA A 75 11.36 1.33 4.87
CA ALA A 75 11.43 -0.12 5.08
C ALA A 75 11.04 -0.53 6.50
N VAL A 76 11.55 0.17 7.53
CA VAL A 76 11.21 -0.10 8.93
C VAL A 76 9.72 0.14 9.22
N GLU A 77 9.14 1.22 8.70
CA GLU A 77 7.72 1.49 8.90
C GLU A 77 6.83 0.50 8.14
N THR A 78 7.25 0.08 6.93
CA THR A 78 6.56 -0.96 6.17
C THR A 78 6.58 -2.29 6.93
N ASN A 79 7.70 -2.64 7.56
CA ASN A 79 7.78 -3.83 8.41
C ASN A 79 6.83 -3.73 9.61
N LYS A 80 6.75 -2.57 10.29
CA LYS A 80 5.78 -2.39 11.39
C LYS A 80 4.33 -2.62 10.95
N ALA A 81 3.96 -2.17 9.76
CA ALA A 81 2.64 -2.41 9.19
C ALA A 81 2.43 -3.89 8.84
N PHE A 82 3.45 -4.52 8.24
CA PHE A 82 3.42 -5.93 7.85
C PHE A 82 3.34 -6.87 9.05
N ASP A 83 4.16 -6.64 10.09
CA ASP A 83 4.21 -7.44 11.32
C ASP A 83 2.88 -7.39 12.12
N ALA A 84 2.02 -6.40 11.84
CA ALA A 84 0.71 -6.25 12.48
C ALA A 84 -0.44 -6.95 11.72
N ILE A 85 -0.14 -7.57 10.57
CA ILE A 85 -1.05 -8.39 9.78
C ILE A 85 -1.26 -9.75 10.49
N PRO A 86 -2.50 -10.28 10.55
CA PRO A 86 -2.74 -11.61 11.10
C PRO A 86 -2.06 -12.74 10.29
N ASP A 87 -1.59 -13.78 10.97
CA ASP A 87 -0.91 -14.92 10.32
C ASP A 87 -1.83 -15.80 9.44
N ASP A 88 -3.16 -15.63 9.53
CA ASP A 88 -4.15 -16.43 8.81
C ASP A 88 -4.52 -15.84 7.42
N VAL A 89 -3.69 -14.97 6.88
CA VAL A 89 -3.88 -14.37 5.54
C VAL A 89 -3.16 -15.17 4.47
N ASP A 90 -3.76 -15.24 3.28
CA ASP A 90 -3.18 -15.96 2.14
C ASP A 90 -2.31 -15.06 1.25
N TRP A 91 -2.60 -13.75 1.23
CA TRP A 91 -1.89 -12.74 0.44
C TRP A 91 -1.86 -11.39 1.16
N CYS A 92 -0.76 -10.66 1.00
CA CYS A 92 -0.56 -9.31 1.50
C CYS A 92 -0.34 -8.34 0.34
N PHE A 93 -1.21 -7.33 0.21
CA PHE A 93 -1.12 -6.25 -0.77
C PHE A 93 -0.50 -5.02 -0.12
N TYR A 94 0.74 -4.69 -0.49
CA TYR A 94 1.36 -3.41 -0.14
C TYR A 94 0.95 -2.32 -1.13
N ILE A 95 0.50 -1.16 -0.65
CA ILE A 95 0.25 0.02 -1.49
C ILE A 95 0.95 1.23 -0.86
N GLN A 96 1.66 2.04 -1.65
CA GLN A 96 2.26 3.27 -1.14
C GLN A 96 1.22 4.42 -1.12
N ALA A 97 1.46 5.43 -0.29
CA ALA A 97 0.54 6.56 -0.10
C ALA A 97 0.34 7.42 -1.38
N ASP A 98 1.25 7.29 -2.34
CA ASP A 98 1.27 7.95 -3.65
C ASP A 98 0.91 7.01 -4.81
N GLU A 99 0.37 5.83 -4.52
CA GLU A 99 -0.03 4.82 -5.51
C GLU A 99 -1.55 4.59 -5.51
N VAL A 100 -2.08 4.19 -6.66
CA VAL A 100 -3.49 3.80 -6.81
C VAL A 100 -3.59 2.58 -7.72
N LEU A 101 -4.34 1.56 -7.30
CA LEU A 101 -4.72 0.46 -8.18
C LEU A 101 -5.92 0.85 -9.04
N HIS A 102 -5.77 0.80 -10.36
CA HIS A 102 -6.91 1.02 -11.24
C HIS A 102 -7.93 -0.13 -11.13
N GLU A 103 -9.18 0.21 -10.83
CA GLU A 103 -10.29 -0.69 -10.52
C GLU A 103 -10.58 -1.73 -11.61
N LYS A 104 -10.26 -1.42 -12.87
CA LYS A 104 -10.41 -2.38 -14.00
C LYS A 104 -9.58 -3.65 -13.82
N TYR A 105 -8.50 -3.60 -13.02
CA TYR A 105 -7.62 -4.74 -12.79
C TYR A 105 -8.02 -5.57 -11.56
N ILE A 106 -8.99 -5.12 -10.75
CA ILE A 106 -9.48 -5.86 -9.57
C ILE A 106 -9.95 -7.27 -9.95
N PRO A 107 -10.76 -7.49 -11.00
CA PRO A 107 -11.22 -8.83 -11.37
C PRO A 107 -10.08 -9.76 -11.77
N SER A 108 -9.15 -9.29 -12.62
CA SER A 108 -8.01 -10.09 -13.07
C SER A 108 -7.05 -10.41 -11.93
N LEU A 109 -6.81 -9.45 -11.03
CA LEU A 109 -5.94 -9.67 -9.88
C LEU A 109 -6.53 -10.75 -8.95
N LYS A 110 -7.82 -10.63 -8.58
CA LYS A 110 -8.49 -11.64 -7.75
C LYS A 110 -8.44 -13.03 -8.38
N ALA A 111 -8.63 -13.13 -9.70
CA ALA A 111 -8.53 -14.39 -10.42
C ALA A 111 -7.11 -14.98 -10.34
N THR A 112 -6.08 -14.17 -10.55
CA THR A 112 -4.67 -14.60 -10.45
C THR A 112 -4.32 -15.04 -9.03
N MET A 113 -4.67 -14.26 -8.01
CA MET A 113 -4.44 -14.61 -6.61
C MET A 113 -5.09 -15.93 -6.22
N LYS A 114 -6.32 -16.18 -6.70
CA LYS A 114 -7.04 -17.44 -6.47
C LYS A 114 -6.40 -18.61 -7.21
N ALA A 115 -5.97 -18.40 -8.45
CA ALA A 115 -5.32 -19.44 -9.25
C ALA A 115 -3.96 -19.87 -8.69
N GLN A 116 -3.22 -18.93 -8.08
CA GLN A 116 -1.89 -19.20 -7.51
C GLN A 116 -1.90 -19.52 -6.01
N LEU A 117 -3.07 -19.51 -5.37
CA LEU A 117 -3.24 -19.70 -3.92
C LEU A 117 -2.48 -20.92 -3.39
N ASN A 118 -2.60 -22.06 -4.07
CA ASN A 118 -2.01 -23.33 -3.64
C ASN A 118 -0.67 -23.65 -4.33
N ASN A 119 -0.09 -22.70 -5.07
CA ASN A 119 1.18 -22.91 -5.77
C ASN A 119 2.34 -22.36 -4.92
N PRO A 120 3.11 -23.19 -4.18
CA PRO A 120 4.17 -22.74 -3.27
C PRO A 120 5.35 -22.04 -3.97
N ASN A 121 5.46 -22.13 -5.30
CA ASN A 121 6.55 -21.50 -6.05
C ASN A 121 6.29 -20.02 -6.42
N VAL A 122 5.10 -19.49 -6.16
CA VAL A 122 4.73 -18.09 -6.47
C VAL A 122 4.66 -17.25 -5.19
N GLU A 123 5.74 -16.57 -4.87
CA GLU A 123 5.87 -15.76 -3.63
C GLU A 123 5.30 -14.35 -3.79
N GLY A 124 5.05 -13.89 -5.02
CA GLY A 124 4.46 -12.58 -5.25
C GLY A 124 3.94 -12.36 -6.66
N LEU A 125 3.15 -11.30 -6.81
CA LEU A 125 2.55 -10.88 -8.08
C LEU A 125 3.16 -9.55 -8.52
N LEU A 126 3.68 -9.54 -9.75
CA LEU A 126 4.29 -8.39 -10.41
C LEU A 126 3.23 -7.58 -11.15
N PHE A 127 3.23 -6.26 -10.94
CA PHE A 127 2.31 -5.31 -11.56
C PHE A 127 3.06 -4.47 -12.59
N ASP A 128 2.38 -4.08 -13.66
CA ASP A 128 2.85 -3.01 -14.54
C ASP A 128 2.51 -1.65 -13.93
N TYR A 129 3.43 -0.69 -14.04
CA TYR A 129 3.31 0.66 -13.49
C TYR A 129 3.12 1.70 -14.58
N GLN A 130 2.22 2.64 -14.32
CA GLN A 130 2.09 3.88 -15.07
C GLN A 130 2.39 5.04 -14.12
N HIS A 131 3.48 5.76 -14.39
CA HIS A 131 3.95 6.85 -13.54
C HIS A 131 3.38 8.18 -14.02
N PHE A 132 2.80 8.95 -13.11
CA PHE A 132 2.44 10.35 -13.35
C PHE A 132 3.62 11.28 -13.00
N TYR A 133 3.73 12.42 -13.68
CA TYR A 133 4.82 13.37 -13.42
C TYR A 133 4.33 14.81 -13.37
N GLY A 134 4.47 15.45 -12.21
CA GLY A 134 4.09 16.85 -11.97
C GLY A 134 2.58 17.09 -11.86
N SER A 135 1.77 16.39 -12.66
CA SER A 135 0.31 16.30 -12.53
C SER A 135 -0.22 14.96 -13.06
N TYR A 136 -1.51 14.71 -12.86
CA TYR A 136 -2.20 13.52 -13.37
C TYR A 136 -2.44 13.55 -14.89
N ASP A 137 -2.19 14.69 -15.56
CA ASP A 137 -2.34 14.85 -17.01
C ASP A 137 -1.12 14.34 -17.79
N PHE A 138 0.02 14.14 -17.10
CA PHE A 138 1.28 13.76 -17.72
C PHE A 138 1.77 12.41 -17.23
N VAL A 139 2.08 11.53 -18.18
CA VAL A 139 2.71 10.23 -17.91
C VAL A 139 4.22 10.37 -18.12
N GLY A 140 5.00 9.90 -17.15
CA GLY A 140 6.46 9.89 -17.28
C GLY A 140 6.94 8.79 -18.22
N ASP A 141 7.68 9.18 -19.27
CA ASP A 141 8.37 8.25 -20.19
C ASP A 141 9.89 8.22 -19.92
N SER A 142 10.26 8.02 -18.65
CA SER A 142 11.65 7.90 -18.24
C SER A 142 12.09 6.44 -18.19
N ARG A 143 13.19 6.10 -18.85
CA ARG A 143 13.84 4.79 -18.72
C ARG A 143 14.48 4.55 -17.35
N LYS A 144 14.61 5.60 -16.52
CA LYS A 144 15.19 5.49 -15.17
C LYS A 144 14.17 5.03 -14.14
N TRP A 145 12.88 5.03 -14.46
CA TRP A 145 11.83 4.61 -13.54
C TRP A 145 11.48 3.16 -13.79
N TYR A 146 11.23 2.43 -12.70
CA TYR A 146 10.83 1.03 -12.79
C TYR A 146 9.49 0.93 -13.52
N ARG A 147 9.33 -0.06 -14.40
CA ARG A 147 8.06 -0.25 -15.14
C ARG A 147 7.17 -1.30 -14.50
N LYS A 148 7.74 -2.06 -13.56
CA LYS A 148 7.07 -3.15 -12.88
C LYS A 148 7.53 -3.21 -11.45
N GLU A 149 6.63 -3.61 -10.56
CA GLU A 149 6.94 -3.78 -9.15
C GLU A 149 6.02 -4.83 -8.52
N ILE A 150 6.54 -5.54 -7.53
CA ILE A 150 5.78 -6.52 -6.75
C ILE A 150 4.97 -5.76 -5.70
N ARG A 151 3.65 -5.97 -5.71
CA ARG A 151 2.73 -5.33 -4.75
C ARG A 151 1.87 -6.32 -3.97
N VAL A 152 1.81 -7.57 -4.41
CA VAL A 152 1.17 -8.64 -3.65
C VAL A 152 2.23 -9.69 -3.34
N ILE A 153 2.35 -10.06 -2.07
CA ILE A 153 3.32 -11.02 -1.52
C ILE A 153 2.61 -12.01 -0.61
N ARG A 154 3.27 -13.10 -0.25
CA ARG A 154 2.85 -14.03 0.81
C ARG A 154 4.04 -14.56 1.58
#